data_AF-A0A398B657-F1
#
_entry.id   AF-A0A398B657-F1
#
_cell.length_a   1.000
_cell.length_b   1.000
_cell.length_c   1.000
_cell.angle_alpha   90.00
_cell.angle_beta   90.00
_cell.angle_gamma   90.00
#
_symmetry.space_group_name_H-M   'P 1'
#
loop_
_entity.id
_entity.type
_entity.pdbx_description
1 polymer ?
#
loop_
_entity_poly.entity_id
_entity_poly.type
_entity_poly.pdbx_seq_one_letter_code
_entity_poly.pdbx_strand_id
1 'polypeptide(L)' 'MNRFTDNEVYEIIYDNKRFPFLQFIRIDQICDVCYVTLKNMVTGEMFTFEQGDILGVRETNPAGNASAS' A
#
# COMPACT_ATOMS: atom_id res chain seq x y z
N MET A 1 -0.93 -11.50 -8.55
CA MET A 1 -1.97 -10.73 -7.84
C MET A 1 -1.33 -9.38 -7.53
N ASN A 2 -1.37 -8.45 -8.50
CA ASN A 2 -0.65 -7.17 -8.43
C ASN A 2 -1.73 -6.08 -8.44
N ARG A 3 -2.08 -5.56 -7.27
CA ARG A 3 -3.17 -4.56 -7.13
C ARG A 3 -2.73 -3.26 -6.46
N PHE A 4 -1.42 -3.03 -6.36
CA PHE A 4 -0.96 -1.68 -6.10
C PHE A 4 -0.94 -0.93 -7.43
N THR A 5 -1.76 0.11 -7.54
CA THR A 5 -1.85 0.99 -8.70
C THR A 5 -1.19 2.32 -8.36
N ASP A 6 -0.63 2.95 -9.38
CA ASP A 6 -0.12 4.30 -9.24
C ASP A 6 -1.30 5.25 -8.97
N ASN A 7 -1.14 6.14 -7.99
CA ASN A 7 -2.11 7.17 -7.56
C ASN A 7 -3.22 6.77 -6.58
N GLU A 8 -3.24 5.53 -6.10
CA GLU A 8 -4.10 5.15 -4.98
C GLU A 8 -3.42 5.37 -3.62
N VAL A 9 -4.25 5.46 -2.58
CA VAL A 9 -3.82 5.59 -1.19
C VAL A 9 -4.23 4.33 -0.44
N TYR A 10 -3.28 3.76 0.29
CA TYR A 10 -3.44 2.49 0.98
C TYR A 10 -3.27 2.63 2.50
N GLU A 11 -3.97 1.78 3.24
CA GLU A 11 -3.63 1.37 4.60
C GLU A 11 -3.15 -0.09 4.56
N ILE A 12 -1.93 -0.33 5.07
CA ILE A 12 -1.37 -1.67 5.21
C ILE A 12 -1.44 -2.11 6.68
N ILE A 13 -1.84 -3.36 6.89
CA ILE A 13 -1.77 -4.04 8.18
C ILE A 13 -0.58 -5.01 8.13
N TYR A 14 0.43 -4.76 8.95
CA TYR A 14 1.66 -5.54 9.03
C TYR A 14 2.09 -5.67 10.48
N ASP A 15 2.43 -6.88 10.94
CA ASP A 15 2.82 -7.13 12.35
C ASP A 15 1.81 -6.55 13.37
N ASN A 16 0.50 -6.75 13.10
CA ASN A 16 -0.62 -6.18 13.88
C ASN A 16 -0.61 -4.64 14.03
N LYS A 17 0.22 -3.92 13.27
CA LYS A 17 0.28 -2.46 13.20
C LYS A 17 -0.38 -1.98 11.91
N ARG A 18 -0.90 -0.75 11.94
CA ARG A 18 -1.51 -0.10 10.77
C ARG A 18 -0.60 1.01 10.25
N PHE A 19 -0.43 1.05 8.94
CA PHE A 19 0.36 2.03 8.22
C PHE A 19 -0.56 2.73 7.21
N PRO A 20 -1.17 3.87 7.57
CA PRO A 20 -2.10 4.60 6.70
C PRO A 20 -1.36 5.57 5.76
N PHE A 21 -2.11 6.13 4.81
CA PHE A 21 -1.67 7.18 3.87
C PHE A 21 -0.48 6.78 2.98
N LEU A 22 -0.41 5.51 2.60
CA LEU A 22 0.67 4.96 1.81
C LEU A 22 0.37 5.06 0.31
N GLN A 23 1.32 5.57 -0.47
CA GLN A 23 1.29 5.54 -1.92
C GLN A 23 2.28 4.51 -2.44
N PHE A 24 1.87 3.73 -3.43
CA PHE A 24 2.74 2.76 -4.07
C PHE A 24 3.97 3.43 -4.71
N ILE A 25 5.13 2.78 -4.59
CA ILE A 25 6.37 3.23 -5.23
C ILE A 25 6.93 2.17 -6.16
N ARG A 26 7.12 0.94 -5.65
CA ARG A 26 7.61 -0.19 -6.47
C ARG A 26 7.38 -1.54 -5.80
N ILE A 27 7.50 -2.59 -6.60
CA ILE A 27 7.63 -3.98 -6.16
C ILE A 27 9.01 -4.46 -6.56
N ASP A 28 9.72 -5.08 -5.62
CA ASP A 28 11.01 -5.71 -5.83
C ASP A 28 10.87 -7.22 -5.58
N GLN A 29 11.34 -8.04 -6.53
CA GLN A 29 11.46 -9.49 -6.35
C GLN A 29 12.93 -9.83 -6.10
N ILE A 30 13.26 -10.28 -4.89
CA ILE A 30 14.63 -10.64 -4.52
C ILE A 30 14.62 -12.12 -4.16
N CYS A 31 15.29 -12.93 -5.00
CA CYS A 31 15.13 -14.38 -5.01
C CYS A 31 13.63 -14.73 -5.15
N ASP A 32 13.07 -15.50 -4.22
CA ASP A 32 11.68 -15.92 -4.22
C ASP A 32 10.78 -15.09 -3.29
N VAL A 33 11.32 -14.00 -2.70
CA VAL A 33 10.58 -13.12 -1.80
C VAL A 33 10.19 -11.83 -2.53
N CYS A 34 8.90 -11.50 -2.47
CA CYS A 34 8.34 -10.28 -3.04
C CYS A 34 8.23 -9.19 -1.97
N TYR A 35 8.76 -8.02 -2.26
CA TYR A 35 8.72 -6.86 -1.37
C TYR A 35 7.94 -5.72 -2.03
N VAL A 36 7.13 -5.03 -1.23
CA VAL A 36 6.38 -3.86 -1.67
C VAL A 36 6.90 -2.64 -0.93
N THR A 37 7.37 -1.65 -1.67
CA THR A 37 7.78 -0.37 -1.11
C THR A 37 6.70 0.68 -1.35
N LEU A 38 6.28 1.35 -0.28
CA LEU A 38 5.32 2.45 -0.30
C LEU A 38 5.89 3.67 0.42
N LYS A 39 5.37 4.84 0.08
CA LYS A 39 5.72 6.11 0.73
C LYS A 39 4.52 6.63 1.51
N ASN A 40 4.71 7.01 2.76
CA ASN A 40 3.71 7.77 3.48
C ASN A 40 3.65 9.19 2.93
N MET A 41 2.48 9.59 2.41
CA MET A 41 2.33 10.91 1.78
C MET A 41 2.32 12.08 2.77
N VAL A 42 2.04 11.80 4.05
CA VAL A 42 2.00 12.81 5.12
C VAL A 42 3.38 13.04 5.71
N THR A 43 4.10 11.96 6.07
CA THR A 43 5.43 12.06 6.72
C THR A 43 6.58 12.03 5.72
N GLY A 44 6.34 11.55 4.50
CA GLY A 44 7.37 11.35 3.48
C GLY A 44 8.21 10.09 3.69
N GLU A 45 8.00 9.34 4.77
CA GLU A 45 8.75 8.13 5.11
C GLU A 45 8.48 7.00 4.12
N MET A 46 9.51 6.18 3.89
CA MET A 46 9.44 5.01 3.01
C MET A 46 9.35 3.74 3.85
N PHE A 47 8.42 2.88 3.50
CA PHE A 47 8.21 1.59 4.14
C PHE A 47 8.32 0.47 3.11
N THR A 48 9.07 -0.57 3.43
CA THR A 48 9.17 -1.79 2.62
C THR A 48 8.65 -2.96 3.42
N PHE A 49 7.70 -3.67 2.85
CA PHE A 49 7.04 -4.82 3.46
C PHE A 49 7.33 -6.07 2.64
N GLU A 50 7.65 -7.18 3.29
CA GLU A 50 7.56 -8.48 2.64
C GLU A 50 6.08 -8.79 2.37
N GLN A 51 5.74 -9.12 1.11
CA GLN A 51 4.35 -9.28 0.69
C GLN A 51 3.64 -10.44 1.42
N GLY A 52 4.38 -11.50 1.75
CA GLY A 52 3.84 -12.67 2.47
C GLY A 52 3.37 -12.36 3.89
N ASP A 53 3.94 -11.33 4.51
CA ASP A 53 3.67 -10.93 5.90
C ASP A 53 2.61 -9.81 6.01
N ILE A 54 2.12 -9.30 4.88
CA ILE A 54 1.02 -8.33 4.87
C ILE A 54 -0.28 -9.04 5.26
N LEU A 55 -0.82 -8.67 6.42
CA LEU A 55 -2.06 -9.23 6.96
C LEU A 55 -3.31 -8.64 6.31
N GLY A 56 -3.20 -7.47 5.68
CA GLY A 56 -4.30 -6.84 4.96
C GLY A 56 -3.89 -5.55 4.26
N VAL A 57 -4.61 -5.25 3.18
CA VAL A 57 -4.48 -4.01 2.41
C VAL A 57 -5.88 -3.41 2.27
N ARG A 58 -6.00 -2.11 2.54
CA ARG A 58 -7.24 -1.35 2.32
C ARG A 58 -6.95 -0.17 1.40
N GLU A 59 -7.72 -0.08 0.32
CA GLU A 59 -7.75 1.09 -0.55
C GLU A 59 -8.61 2.17 0.09
N THR A 60 -8.01 3.30 0.41
CA THR A 60 -8.73 4.51 0.80
C THR A 60 -8.88 5.37 -0.44
N ASN A 61 -9.98 5.20 -1.17
CA ASN A 61 -10.37 6.11 -2.24
C ASN A 61 -10.60 7.52 -1.67
N PRO A 62 -9.87 8.56 -2.12
CA PRO A 62 -10.32 9.94 -1.89
C PRO A 62 -11.54 10.29 -2.77
N ALA A 63 -11.89 9.46 -3.76
CA ALA A 63 -12.99 9.68 -4.68
C ALA A 63 -14.32 9.09 -4.18
N GLY A 64 -14.78 9.54 -3.02
CA GLY A 64 -16.18 9.42 -2.61
C GLY A 64 -16.99 10.63 -3.05
N ASN A 65 -17.12 10.85 -4.37
CA ASN A 65 -18.22 11.62 -5.00
C ASN A 65 -18.07 11.64 -6.53
N ALA A 66 -18.51 10.56 -7.18
CA ALA A 66 -19.08 10.63 -8.51
C ALA A 66 -20.03 9.44 -8.69
N SER A 67 -21.27 9.75 -9.09
CA SER A 67 -22.36 8.82 -9.42
C SER A 67 -23.22 8.32 -8.26
N ALA A 68 -24.00 9.23 -7.67
CA ALA A 68 -25.37 8.87 -7.31
C ALA A 68 -26.20 8.88 -8.61
N SER A 69 -26.84 7.74 -8.89
CA SER A 69 -27.79 7.52 -9.99
C SER A 69 -29.13 8.20 -9.71
#